data_AF-A0A7C6A1W3-F1
#
_entry.id   AF-A0A7C6A1W3-F1
#
_cell.length_a   1.000
_cell.length_b   1.000
_cell.length_c   1.000
_cell.angle_alpha   90.00
_cell.angle_beta   90.00
_cell.angle_gamma   90.00
#
_symmetry.space_group_name_H-M   'P 1'
#
loop_
_entity.id
_entity.type
_entity.pdbx_description
1 polymer ?
#
loop_
_entity_poly.entity_id
_entity_poly.type
_entity_poly.pdbx_seq_one_letter_code
_entity_poly.pdbx_strand_id
1 'polypeptide(L)'
;MKKKLIEVRLPLDVINYHAAREKSIRHGHPSTLHLWWARRPLAACRAVLFASLVDDPSAHPDKFPTEEAQECERKGLFKILAELVPWENSNNEDVLEKARKEILASTGGNPPPVLDP
;
A
#
# COMPACT_ATOMS: atom_id res chain seq x y z
N MET A 1 18.13 -0.48 -11.65
CA MET A 1 16.85 -0.07 -11.04
C MET A 1 16.57 -1.06 -9.92
N LYS A 2 16.21 -0.58 -8.72
CA LYS A 2 15.84 -1.48 -7.61
C LYS A 2 14.46 -2.05 -7.86
N LYS A 3 14.29 -3.34 -7.55
CA LYS A 3 13.02 -4.06 -7.73
C LYS A 3 12.00 -3.58 -6.70
N LYS A 4 10.79 -3.25 -7.15
CA LYS A 4 9.72 -2.71 -6.30
C LYS A 4 8.78 -3.80 -5.82
N LEU A 5 8.11 -3.57 -4.69
CA LEU A 5 7.20 -4.55 -4.08
C LEU A 5 6.09 -4.97 -5.05
N ILE A 6 5.56 -4.03 -5.84
CA ILE A 6 4.52 -4.29 -6.86
C ILE A 6 4.96 -5.26 -7.96
N GLU A 7 6.26 -5.37 -8.24
CA GLU A 7 6.81 -6.26 -9.27
C GLU A 7 6.97 -7.70 -8.77
N VAL A 8 6.84 -7.92 -7.46
CA VAL A 8 7.10 -9.22 -6.83
C VAL A 8 5.83 -9.82 -6.26
N ARG A 9 5.22 -9.15 -5.27
CA ARG A 9 4.09 -9.72 -4.54
C ARG A 9 3.29 -8.66 -3.80
N LEU A 10 1.97 -8.84 -3.80
CA LEU A 10 1.02 -8.02 -3.06
C LEU A 10 0.02 -8.90 -2.30
N PRO A 11 -0.49 -8.45 -1.13
CA PRO A 11 -1.55 -9.12 -0.40
C PRO A 11 -2.91 -8.81 -1.05
N LEU A 12 -3.15 -9.39 -2.23
CA LEU A 12 -4.34 -9.09 -3.04
C LEU A 12 -5.66 -9.37 -2.31
N ASP A 13 -5.72 -10.40 -1.46
CA ASP A 13 -6.93 -10.73 -0.70
C ASP A 13 -7.37 -9.58 0.21
N VAL A 14 -6.42 -8.97 0.92
CA VAL A 14 -6.67 -7.82 1.82
C VAL A 14 -7.08 -6.59 1.01
N ILE A 15 -6.35 -6.29 -0.07
CA ILE A 15 -6.65 -5.15 -0.94
C ILE A 15 -8.05 -5.28 -1.54
N ASN A 16 -8.38 -6.46 -2.08
CA ASN A 16 -9.66 -6.74 -2.72
C ASN A 16 -10.82 -6.68 -1.72
N TYR A 17 -10.64 -7.21 -0.51
CA TYR A 17 -11.64 -7.16 0.55
C TYR A 17 -12.03 -5.71 0.89
N HIS A 18 -11.05 -4.86 1.17
CA HIS A 18 -11.31 -3.47 1.51
C HIS A 18 -11.79 -2.65 0.32
N ALA A 19 -11.25 -2.89 -0.88
CA ALA A 19 -11.71 -2.24 -2.11
C ALA A 19 -13.17 -2.56 -2.45
N ALA A 20 -13.63 -3.78 -2.16
CA ALA A 20 -15.03 -4.17 -2.31
C ALA A 20 -15.91 -3.49 -1.25
N ARG A 21 -15.49 -3.49 0.02
CA ARG A 21 -16.19 -2.87 1.15
C ARG A 21 -16.36 -1.37 0.99
N GLU A 22 -15.37 -0.67 0.43
CA GLU A 22 -15.42 0.78 0.21
C GLU A 22 -16.66 1.21 -0.60
N LYS A 23 -17.13 0.34 -1.51
CA LYS A 23 -18.29 0.62 -2.37
C LYS A 23 -19.59 0.78 -1.59
N SER A 24 -19.70 0.18 -0.40
CA SER A 24 -20.93 0.13 0.40
C SER A 24 -20.89 0.96 1.68
N ILE A 25 -19.79 1.69 1.97
CA ILE A 25 -19.63 2.47 3.21
C ILE A 25 -20.70 3.57 3.36
N ARG A 26 -21.15 4.17 2.25
CA ARG A 26 -22.04 5.35 2.26
C ARG A 26 -23.48 5.01 1.88
N HIS A 27 -24.08 4.05 2.57
CA HIS A 27 -25.47 3.65 2.30
C HIS A 27 -26.42 4.87 2.40
N GLY A 28 -27.27 5.07 1.39
CA GLY A 28 -28.27 6.15 1.36
C GLY A 28 -27.76 7.54 0.97
N HIS A 29 -26.47 7.71 0.67
CA HIS A 29 -25.96 9.00 0.19
C HIS A 29 -26.29 9.21 -1.29
N PRO A 30 -26.65 10.42 -1.77
CA PRO A 30 -26.96 10.66 -3.19
C PRO A 30 -25.85 10.21 -4.16
N SER A 31 -24.60 10.26 -3.73
CA SER A 31 -23.45 9.76 -4.51
C SER A 31 -23.44 8.23 -4.74
N THR A 32 -24.32 7.46 -4.09
CA THR A 32 -24.47 6.01 -4.34
C THR A 32 -25.54 5.67 -5.36
N LEU A 33 -26.31 6.65 -5.87
CA LEU A 33 -27.33 6.42 -6.91
C LEU A 33 -26.73 6.10 -8.28
N HIS A 34 -25.61 6.74 -8.62
CA HIS A 34 -24.86 6.46 -9.84
C HIS A 34 -23.39 6.31 -9.51
N LEU A 35 -22.88 5.09 -9.60
CA LEU A 35 -21.46 4.81 -9.47
C LEU A 35 -20.80 5.02 -10.83
N TRP A 36 -19.89 5.98 -10.90
CA TRP A 36 -19.11 6.21 -12.12
C TRP A 36 -18.39 4.93 -12.57
N TRP A 37 -18.30 4.75 -13.87
CA TRP A 37 -17.54 3.68 -14.50
C TRP A 37 -16.07 3.81 -14.09
N ALA A 38 -15.43 2.67 -13.79
CA ALA A 38 -14.03 2.59 -13.36
C ALA A 38 -13.67 3.40 -12.08
N ARG A 39 -14.52 3.37 -11.04
CA ARG A 39 -14.11 3.86 -9.70
C ARG A 39 -12.81 3.18 -9.26
N ARG A 40 -11.85 3.98 -8.83
CA ARG A 40 -10.59 3.54 -8.22
C ARG A 40 -10.73 3.61 -6.70
N PRO A 41 -10.91 2.47 -6.00
CA PRO A 41 -11.01 2.46 -4.55
C PRO A 41 -9.73 3.01 -3.93
N LEU A 42 -9.85 3.83 -2.88
CA LEU A 42 -8.71 4.38 -2.16
C LEU A 42 -7.79 3.26 -1.67
N ALA A 43 -8.39 2.16 -1.19
CA ALA A 43 -7.72 0.91 -0.85
C ALA A 43 -6.72 0.45 -1.93
N ALA A 44 -7.18 0.36 -3.19
CA ALA A 44 -6.35 -0.09 -4.29
C ALA A 44 -5.30 0.96 -4.69
N CYS A 45 -5.69 2.24 -4.73
CA CYS A 45 -4.78 3.34 -5.08
C CYS A 45 -3.60 3.44 -4.11
N ARG A 46 -3.86 3.40 -2.80
CA ARG A 46 -2.81 3.45 -1.77
C ARG A 46 -1.90 2.24 -1.80
N ALA A 47 -2.47 1.04 -1.94
CA ALA A 47 -1.68 -0.18 -2.05
C ALA A 47 -0.73 -0.13 -3.26
N VAL A 48 -1.24 0.27 -4.42
CA VAL A 48 -0.43 0.40 -5.65
C VAL A 48 0.65 1.45 -5.47
N LEU A 49 0.32 2.61 -4.89
CA LEU A 49 1.26 3.69 -4.73
C LEU A 49 2.39 3.33 -3.74
N PHE A 50 2.02 2.82 -2.56
CA PHE A 50 2.98 2.33 -1.58
C PHE A 50 3.91 1.28 -2.20
N ALA A 51 3.33 0.28 -2.87
CA ALA A 51 4.11 -0.81 -3.44
C ALA A 51 4.95 -0.41 -4.68
N SER A 52 4.61 0.68 -5.36
CA SER A 52 5.41 1.23 -6.46
C SER A 52 6.62 2.01 -5.95
N LEU A 53 6.54 2.56 -4.74
CA LEU A 53 7.59 3.37 -4.14
C LEU A 53 8.53 2.54 -3.25
N VAL A 54 8.00 1.54 -2.55
CA VAL A 54 8.76 0.67 -1.65
C VAL A 54 9.53 -0.41 -2.41
N ASP A 55 10.80 -0.56 -2.09
CA ASP A 55 11.65 -1.62 -2.64
C ASP A 55 11.23 -2.99 -2.09
N ASP A 56 11.27 -4.04 -2.92
CA ASP A 56 11.17 -5.41 -2.41
C ASP A 56 12.45 -5.77 -1.66
N PRO A 57 12.40 -6.57 -0.58
CA PRO A 57 13.59 -7.02 0.16
C PRO A 57 14.65 -7.70 -0.72
N SER A 58 14.25 -8.35 -1.83
CA SER A 58 15.19 -8.94 -2.79
C SER A 58 16.07 -7.92 -3.52
N ALA A 59 15.72 -6.64 -3.49
CA ALA A 59 16.54 -5.56 -4.03
C ALA A 59 17.71 -5.16 -3.12
N HIS A 60 17.75 -5.66 -1.88
CA HIS A 60 18.78 -5.35 -0.87
C HIS A 60 19.40 -6.65 -0.32
N PRO A 61 20.16 -7.42 -1.15
CA PRO A 61 20.79 -8.67 -0.73
C PRO A 61 21.84 -8.48 0.38
N ASP A 62 22.35 -7.26 0.55
CA ASP A 62 23.21 -6.85 1.66
C ASP A 62 22.49 -6.87 3.02
N LYS A 63 21.19 -6.56 3.03
CA LYS A 63 20.35 -6.55 4.25
C LYS A 63 19.58 -7.85 4.43
N PHE A 64 19.13 -8.44 3.32
CA PHE A 64 18.28 -9.64 3.31
C PHE A 64 18.91 -10.73 2.42
N PRO A 65 19.98 -11.39 2.90
CA PRO A 65 20.76 -12.33 2.09
C PRO A 65 20.03 -13.66 1.82
N THR A 66 19.05 -14.03 2.65
CA THR A 66 18.31 -15.30 2.53
C THR A 66 16.86 -15.08 2.09
N GLU A 67 16.26 -16.06 1.42
CA GLU A 67 14.84 -16.02 1.05
C GLU A 67 13.93 -15.90 2.27
N GLU A 68 14.29 -16.55 3.38
CA GLU A 68 13.57 -16.47 4.65
C GLU A 68 13.58 -15.05 5.23
N ALA A 69 14.73 -14.36 5.18
CA ALA A 69 14.84 -12.97 5.62
C ALA A 69 14.03 -12.04 4.72
N GLN A 70 14.05 -12.25 3.40
CA GLN A 70 13.26 -11.50 2.45
C GLN A 70 11.75 -11.69 2.68
N GLU A 71 11.30 -12.92 2.93
CA GLU A 71 9.89 -13.19 3.20
C GLU A 71 9.44 -12.66 4.57
N CYS A 72 10.32 -12.66 5.57
CA CYS A 72 10.04 -12.05 6.87
C CYS A 72 9.81 -10.54 6.74
N GLU A 73 10.71 -9.84 6.05
CA GLU A 73 10.60 -8.41 5.81
C GLU A 73 9.38 -8.08 4.95
N ARG A 74 9.14 -8.86 3.90
CA ARG A 74 7.97 -8.70 3.03
C ARG A 74 6.66 -8.83 3.80
N LYS A 75 6.57 -9.78 4.74
CA LYS A 75 5.42 -9.89 5.66
C LYS A 75 5.28 -8.65 6.56
N GLY A 76 6.38 -8.02 6.97
CA GLY A 76 6.39 -6.73 7.65
C GLY A 76 5.75 -5.63 6.81
N LEU A 77 6.20 -5.48 5.56
CA LEU A 77 5.62 -4.53 4.60
C LEU A 77 4.14 -4.80 4.34
N PHE A 78 3.72 -6.07 4.28
CA PHE A 78 2.31 -6.44 4.12
C PHE A 78 1.45 -6.06 5.31
N LYS A 79 1.99 -6.05 6.54
CA LYS A 79 1.26 -5.56 7.71
C LYS A 79 1.01 -4.07 7.62
N ILE A 80 2.02 -3.28 7.22
CA ILE A 80 1.86 -1.84 7.00
C ILE A 80 0.80 -1.59 5.92
N LEU A 81 0.88 -2.31 4.80
CA LEU A 81 -0.10 -2.20 3.72
C LEU A 81 -1.51 -2.58 4.19
N ALA A 82 -1.65 -3.65 4.99
CA ALA A 82 -2.93 -4.06 5.56
C ALA A 82 -3.51 -3.04 6.56
N GLU A 83 -2.67 -2.26 7.25
CA GLU A 83 -3.10 -1.12 8.06
C GLU A 83 -3.44 0.12 7.21
N LEU A 84 -2.78 0.32 6.07
CA LEU A 84 -2.91 1.51 5.21
C LEU A 84 -4.17 1.49 4.34
N VAL A 85 -4.59 0.30 3.91
CA VAL A 85 -5.69 0.06 2.96
C VAL A 85 -7.12 0.30 3.51
N PRO A 86 -7.45 -0.01 4.78
CA PRO A 86 -8.77 0.23 5.35
C PRO A 86 -9.17 1.70 5.27
N TRP A 87 -10.41 1.96 4.86
CA TRP A 87 -10.96 3.33 4.76
C TRP A 87 -10.98 4.03 6.12
N GLU A 88 -11.19 3.29 7.19
CA GLU A 88 -11.20 3.79 8.57
C GLU A 88 -9.85 4.38 8.99
N ASN A 89 -8.74 3.91 8.38
CA ASN A 89 -7.40 4.41 8.64
C ASN A 89 -6.99 5.55 7.70
N SER A 90 -7.93 6.13 6.94
CA SER A 90 -7.61 7.15 5.91
C SER A 90 -6.83 8.34 6.45
N ASN A 91 -7.09 8.73 7.70
CA ASN A 91 -6.49 9.87 8.40
C ASN A 91 -5.71 9.44 9.65
N ASN A 92 -5.32 8.17 9.75
CA ASN A 92 -4.56 7.68 10.91
C ASN A 92 -3.08 8.02 10.71
N GLU A 93 -2.62 9.08 11.38
CA GLU A 93 -1.26 9.59 11.21
C GLU A 93 -0.18 8.56 11.59
N ASP A 94 -0.43 7.70 12.58
CA ASP A 94 0.54 6.67 12.98
C ASP A 94 0.79 5.67 11.85
N VAL A 95 -0.25 5.33 11.08
CA VAL A 95 -0.17 4.41 9.94
C VAL A 95 0.50 5.10 8.75
N LEU A 96 0.11 6.35 8.46
CA LEU A 96 0.70 7.14 7.39
C LEU A 96 2.20 7.38 7.64
N GLU A 97 2.60 7.66 8.87
CA GLU A 97 4.00 7.89 9.23
C GLU A 97 4.85 6.61 9.05
N LYS A 98 4.31 5.42 9.38
CA LYS A 98 4.97 4.15 9.06
C LYS A 98 5.17 3.98 7.56
N ALA A 99 4.15 4.26 6.77
CA ALA A 99 4.22 4.13 5.31
C ALA A 99 5.24 5.11 4.69
N ARG A 100 5.22 6.37 5.13
CA ARG A 100 6.16 7.42 4.69
C ARG A 100 7.60 7.08 5.02
N LYS A 101 7.86 6.50 6.21
CA LYS A 101 9.22 6.07 6.60
C LYS A 101 9.79 5.03 5.63
N GLU A 102 8.99 4.02 5.26
CA GLU A 102 9.45 2.99 4.32
C GLU A 102 9.67 3.53 2.91
N ILE A 103 8.82 4.47 2.49
CA ILE A 103 8.95 5.14 1.20
C ILE A 103 10.20 6.01 1.18
N LEU A 104 10.48 6.74 2.25
CA LEU A 104 11.69 7.56 2.39
C LEU A 104 12.95 6.69 2.34
N ALA A 105 12.94 5.55 3.04
CA ALA A 105 14.03 4.58 3.02
C ALA A 105 14.27 4.00 1.61
N SER A 106 13.20 3.69 0.89
CA SER A 106 13.26 3.10 -0.47
C SER A 106 13.60 4.11 -1.58
N THR A 107 13.45 5.41 -1.32
CA THR A 107 13.71 6.50 -2.28
C THR A 107 15.01 7.26 -1.99
N GLY A 108 15.78 6.83 -0.99
CA GLY A 108 17.04 7.49 -0.62
C GLY A 108 16.84 8.91 -0.10
N GLY A 109 15.70 9.18 0.55
CA GLY A 109 15.37 10.50 1.10
C GLY A 109 14.70 11.46 0.12
N ASN A 110 14.50 11.08 -1.14
CA ASN A 110 13.92 11.95 -2.17
C ASN A 110 12.74 11.28 -2.89
N PRO A 111 11.58 11.12 -2.22
CA PRO A 111 10.40 10.55 -2.85
C PRO A 111 9.85 11.48 -3.93
N PRO A 112 9.18 10.94 -4.96
CA PRO A 112 8.49 11.76 -5.96
C PRO A 112 7.40 12.61 -5.29
N PRO A 113 7.03 13.77 -5.87
CA PRO A 113 6.02 14.66 -5.30
C PRO A 113 4.64 14.01 -5.38
N VAL A 114 4.27 13.33 -4.29
CA VAL A 114 3.00 12.62 -4.14
C VAL A 114 2.35 13.06 -2.82
N LEU A 115 1.04 13.31 -2.85
CA LEU A 115 0.27 13.81 -1.71
C LEU A 115 -0.13 12.71 -0.70
N ASP A 116 -0.38 11.49 -1.17
CA ASP A 116 -0.84 10.34 -0.39
C ASP A 116 0.08 9.17 -0.72
N PRO A 117 0.94 8.80 0.23
CA PRO A 117 0.85 7.53 0.98
C PRO A 117 1.01 7.67 2.50
#